data_AF-A0A1C6W2E2-F1
#
_entry.id   AF-A0A1C6W2E2-F1
#
_cell.length_a   1.000
_cell.length_b   1.000
_cell.length_c   1.000
_cell.angle_alpha   90.00
_cell.angle_beta   90.00
_cell.angle_gamma   90.00
#
_symmetry.space_group_name_H-M   'P 1'
#
loop_
_entity.id
_entity.type
_entity.pdbx_description
1 polymer ?
#
loop_
_entity_poly.entity_id
_entity_poly.type
_entity_poly.pdbx_seq_one_letter_code
_entity_poly.pdbx_strand_id
1 'polypeptide(L)' 'MRHSALIHLGEGGASLLMLMAKSRHKKTENVRRYFHPSPEAIAELTSLLGPGDRR' A
#
# COMPACT_ATOMS: atom_id res chain seq x y z
N MET A 1 0.35 -19.73 -7.40
CA MET A 1 1.07 -18.63 -8.07
C MET A 1 0.41 -17.24 -7.97
N ARG A 2 -0.92 -17.08 -7.80
CA ARG A 2 -1.56 -15.74 -7.69
C ARG A 2 -1.23 -14.97 -6.40
N HIS A 3 -1.04 -15.70 -5.29
CA HIS A 3 -0.80 -15.13 -3.97
C HIS A 3 0.59 -14.47 -3.87
N SER A 4 1.64 -15.18 -4.28
CA SER A 4 3.02 -14.65 -4.32
C SER A 4 3.14 -13.42 -5.22
N ALA A 5 2.47 -13.41 -6.37
CA ALA A 5 2.46 -12.24 -7.26
C ALA A 5 1.84 -11.00 -6.61
N LEU A 6 0.80 -11.14 -5.79
CA LEU A 6 0.19 -10.01 -5.08
C LEU A 6 1.07 -9.50 -3.94
N ILE A 7 1.79 -10.39 -3.25
CA ILE A 7 2.76 -10.00 -2.23
C ILE A 7 3.86 -9.14 -2.85
N HIS A 8 4.49 -9.61 -3.93
CA HIS A 8 5.56 -8.85 -4.58
C HIS A 8 5.09 -7.53 -5.20
N LEU A 9 3.86 -7.47 -5.72
CA LEU A 9 3.28 -6.20 -6.15
C LEU A 9 3.09 -5.24 -4.96
N GLY A 10 2.64 -5.77 -3.83
CA GLY A 10 2.51 -5.04 -2.58
C GLY A 10 3.83 -4.46 -2.08
N GLU A 11 4.86 -5.30 -2.00
CA GLU A 11 6.24 -4.93 -1.64
C GLU A 11 6.84 -3.91 -2.64
N GLY A 12 6.49 -4.03 -3.92
CA GLY A 12 6.87 -3.08 -4.96
C GLY A 12 6.07 -1.76 -4.94
N GLY A 13 5.26 -1.51 -3.90
CA GLY A 13 4.54 -0.25 -3.72
C GLY A 13 3.28 -0.11 -4.59
N ALA A 14 2.71 -1.21 -5.11
CA ALA A 14 1.47 -1.16 -5.85
C ALA A 14 0.33 -0.58 -4.99
N SER A 15 -0.42 0.37 -5.57
CA SER A 15 -1.58 0.94 -4.89
C SER A 15 -2.65 -0.12 -4.61
N LEU A 16 -3.48 0.13 -3.59
CA LEU A 16 -4.60 -0.74 -3.23
C LEU A 16 -5.54 -1.00 -4.43
N LEU A 17 -5.79 0.02 -5.26
CA LEU A 17 -6.60 -0.10 -6.47
C LEU A 17 -5.95 -1.00 -7.52
N MET A 18 -4.63 -0.91 -7.71
CA MET A 18 -3.92 -1.78 -8.64
C MET A 18 -3.94 -3.24 -8.16
N LEU A 19 -3.76 -3.46 -6.86
CA LEU A 19 -3.90 -4.78 -6.27
C LEU A 19 -5.32 -5.32 -6.42
N MET A 20 -6.36 -4.50 -6.24
CA MET A 20 -7.75 -4.89 -6.48
C MET A 20 -8.01 -5.24 -7.94
N ALA A 21 -7.52 -4.46 -8.89
CA ALA A 21 -7.67 -4.74 -10.32
C ALA A 21 -6.99 -6.06 -10.71
N LYS A 22 -5.75 -6.30 -10.26
CA LYS A 22 -5.00 -7.55 -10.54
C LYS A 22 -5.62 -8.77 -9.84
N SER A 23 -6.09 -8.60 -8.62
CA SER A 23 -6.68 -9.66 -7.80
C SER A 23 -8.19 -9.89 -8.06
N ARG A 24 -8.85 -8.98 -8.78
CA ARG A 24 -10.31 -8.97 -9.02
C ARG A 24 -11.14 -9.05 -7.73
N HIS A 25 -10.56 -8.63 -6.60
CA HIS A 25 -11.29 -8.55 -5.35
C HIS A 25 -12.23 -7.34 -5.37
N LYS A 26 -13.49 -7.57 -5.00
CA LYS A 26 -14.52 -6.53 -4.89
C LYS A 26 -14.48 -5.79 -3.56
N LYS A 27 -13.93 -6.43 -2.52
CA LYS A 27 -13.87 -5.93 -1.15
C LYS A 27 -12.43 -5.59 -0.79
N THR A 28 -12.22 -4.39 -0.26
CA THR A 28 -10.90 -3.88 0.15
C THR A 28 -10.28 -4.73 1.25
N GLU A 29 -11.09 -5.24 2.18
CA GLU A 29 -10.65 -6.08 3.31
C GLU A 29 -9.87 -7.32 2.84
N ASN A 30 -10.22 -7.86 1.67
CA ASN A 30 -9.57 -9.05 1.11
C ASN A 30 -8.20 -8.75 0.50
N VAL A 31 -7.95 -7.49 0.12
CA VAL A 31 -6.71 -7.04 -0.54
C VAL A 31 -5.71 -6.40 0.42
N ARG A 32 -6.20 -5.87 1.56
CA ARG A 32 -5.38 -5.19 2.58
C ARG A 32 -4.13 -5.97 2.99
N ARG A 33 -4.21 -7.30 3.06
CA ARG A 33 -3.08 -8.18 3.41
C ARG A 33 -1.90 -8.18 2.42
N TYR A 34 -2.07 -7.55 1.26
CA TYR A 34 -1.04 -7.39 0.24
C TYR A 34 -0.60 -5.94 0.10
N PHE A 35 -1.18 -5.01 0.86
CA PHE A 35 -0.82 -3.60 0.80
C PHE A 35 0.24 -3.32 1.87
N HIS A 36 1.50 -3.26 1.44
CA HIS A 36 2.66 -3.06 2.31
C HIS A 36 3.38 -1.77 1.91
N PRO A 37 2.94 -0.60 2.42
CA PRO A 37 3.64 0.66 2.15
C PRO A 37 5.07 0.57 2.68
N SER A 38 6.03 1.12 1.93
CA SER A 38 7.42 1.13 2.36
C SER A 38 7.61 2.05 3.57
N PRO A 39 8.62 1.80 4.43
CA PRO A 39 8.95 2.68 5.55
C PRO A 39 9.16 4.14 5.12
N GLU A 40 9.75 4.36 3.94
CA GLU A 40 10.01 5.69 3.37
C GLU A 40 8.70 6.41 3.01
N ALA A 41 7.77 5.72 2.36
CA ALA A 41 6.46 6.29 2.04
C ALA A 41 5.67 6.65 3.32
N ILE A 42 5.81 5.84 4.38
CA ILE A 42 5.22 6.16 5.69
C ILE A 42 5.91 7.39 6.30
N ALA A 43 7.24 7.48 6.23
CA ALA A 43 8.01 8.61 6.76
C ALA A 43 7.68 9.92 6.03
N GLU A 44 7.59 9.92 4.69
CA GLU A 44 7.18 11.06 3.89
C GLU A 44 5.77 11.54 4.27
N LEU A 45 4.81 10.61 4.34
CA LEU A 45 3.45 10.93 4.73
C LEU A 45 3.38 11.45 6.16
N THR A 46 4.15 10.87 7.08
CA THR A 46 4.23 11.31 8.48
C THR A 46 4.88 12.69 8.59
N SER A 47 5.87 13.01 7.77
CA SER A 47 6.48 14.34 7.73
C SER A 47 5.51 15.39 7.17
N LEU A 48 4.70 15.01 6.18
CA LEU A 48 3.68 15.89 5.58
C LEU A 48 2.51 16.16 6.53
N LEU A 49 2.02 15.12 7.20
CA LEU A 49 0.86 15.16 8.10
C LEU A 49 1.22 15.43 9.56
N GLY A 50 2.52 15.41 9.88
CA GLY A 50 3.03 15.75 11.19
C GLY A 50 2.60 17.16 11.58
N PRO A 51 2.63 17.50 12.88
CA PRO A 51 2.47 18.89 13.28
C PRO A 51 3.54 19.68 12.54
N GLY A 52 3.11 20.44 11.52
CA GLY A 52 4.03 21.17 10.64
C GLY A 52 5.03 21.95 11.48
N ASP A 53 6.22 22.16 10.95
CA ASP A 53 7.18 23.09 11.53
C ASP A 53 6.47 24.45 11.72
N ARG A 54 5.87 24.64 12.90
CA ARG A 54 5.09 25.82 13.31
C ARG A 54 6.05 26.90 13.79
N ARG A 55 7.19 27.03 13.12
CA ARG A 55 8.19 28.05 13.41
C ARG A 55 8.08 29.19 12.43
#